data_AF-A0A5C1AAL1-F1
#
_entry.id   AF-A0A5C1AAL1-F1
#
_cell.length_a   1.000
_cell.length_b   1.000
_cell.length_c   1.000
_cell.angle_alpha   90.00
_cell.angle_beta   90.00
_cell.angle_gamma   90.00
#
_symmetry.space_group_name_H-M   'P 1'
#
loop_
_entity.id
_entity.type
_entity.pdbx_description
1 polymer ?
#
loop_
_entity_poly.entity_id
_entity_poly.type
_entity_poly.pdbx_seq_one_letter_code
_entity_poly.pdbx_strand_id
1 'polypeptide(L)'
;MGNRKAREHLLRREHEVAWERARTEERSASVDVHGRGIGHRRIQLVRRPAFEEGAAWEIRQQAEGWRAFRSRVVGGSWPDVRLVGYDPLKVDSAPLEGFFIRLAALSVPVSPLNGRAGVDGTSFQLAAFDLFCEWRVSWWEEPPPQWEGFGRIATEMVALFATAEIDCN
;
A
#
# COMPACT_ATOMS: atom_id res chain seq x y z
N MET A 1 3.72 -42.85 3.46
CA MET A 1 2.88 -41.78 4.04
C MET A 1 3.80 -40.76 4.71
N GLY A 2 4.16 -39.69 4.00
CA GLY A 2 5.06 -38.65 4.51
C GLY A 2 4.43 -37.90 5.68
N ASN A 3 5.21 -37.66 6.73
CA ASN A 3 4.78 -37.21 8.05
C ASN A 3 4.06 -35.84 7.99
N ARG A 4 2.72 -35.86 7.92
CA ARG A 4 1.83 -34.70 7.83
C ARG A 4 2.19 -33.61 8.85
N LYS A 5 2.55 -34.01 10.07
CA LYS A 5 2.97 -33.10 11.14
C LYS A 5 4.28 -32.36 10.81
N ALA A 6 5.26 -33.03 10.21
CA ALA A 6 6.52 -32.39 9.81
C ALA A 6 6.28 -31.34 8.71
N ARG A 7 5.37 -31.62 7.77
CA ARG A 7 4.96 -30.66 6.74
C ARG A 7 4.23 -29.45 7.33
N GLU A 8 3.31 -29.66 8.26
CA GLU A 8 2.59 -28.58 8.94
C GLU A 8 3.54 -27.68 9.75
N HIS A 9 4.54 -28.26 10.43
CA HIS A 9 5.57 -27.51 11.14
C HIS A 9 6.46 -26.67 10.19
N LEU A 10 6.88 -27.22 9.05
CA LEU A 10 7.65 -26.49 8.06
C LEU A 10 6.87 -25.30 7.50
N LEU A 11 5.61 -25.51 7.11
CA LEU A 11 4.74 -24.45 6.60
C LEU A 11 4.49 -23.34 7.63
N ARG A 12 4.41 -23.69 8.92
CA ARG A 12 4.29 -22.70 9.99
C ARG A 12 5.56 -21.87 10.13
N ARG A 13 6.73 -22.49 10.11
CA ARG A 13 8.02 -21.78 10.17
C ARG A 13 8.21 -20.86 8.97
N GLU A 14 7.92 -21.33 7.76
CA GLU A 14 8.01 -20.51 6.54
C GLU A 14 7.10 -19.29 6.63
N HIS A 15 5.89 -19.46 7.19
CA HIS A 15 4.96 -18.37 7.43
C HIS A 15 5.50 -17.36 8.45
N GLU A 16 6.00 -17.83 9.60
CA GLU A 16 6.60 -16.97 10.63
C GLU A 16 7.78 -16.17 10.07
N VAL A 17 8.68 -16.81 9.32
CA VAL A 17 9.82 -16.15 8.67
C VAL A 17 9.36 -15.12 7.64
N ALA A 18 8.36 -15.43 6.82
CA ALA A 18 7.84 -14.47 5.83
C ALA A 18 7.27 -13.21 6.50
N TRP A 19 6.56 -13.36 7.62
CA TRP A 19 6.04 -12.23 8.40
C TRP A 19 7.14 -11.44 9.11
N GLU A 20 8.15 -12.12 9.66
CA GLU A 20 9.31 -11.47 10.25
C GLU A 20 10.05 -10.62 9.21
N ARG A 21 10.32 -11.18 8.02
CA ARG A 21 10.94 -10.45 6.92
C ARG A 21 10.11 -9.25 6.48
N ALA A 22 8.80 -9.43 6.30
CA ALA A 22 7.90 -8.34 5.93
C ALA A 22 8.00 -7.16 6.91
N ARG A 23 8.12 -7.44 8.22
CA ARG A 23 8.18 -6.41 9.27
C ARG A 23 9.56 -5.80 9.46
N THR A 24 10.63 -6.53 9.16
CA THR A 24 12.00 -6.14 9.56
C THR A 24 12.90 -5.76 8.40
N GLU A 25 12.74 -6.38 7.23
CA GLU A 25 13.60 -6.13 6.07
C GLU A 25 13.14 -4.90 5.30
N GLU A 26 14.09 -4.06 4.89
CA GLU A 26 13.81 -2.95 4.00
C GLU A 26 13.52 -3.45 2.57
N ARG A 27 12.48 -2.90 1.95
CA ARG A 27 12.09 -3.20 0.56
C ARG A 27 11.84 -1.95 -0.25
N SER A 28 11.95 -2.05 -1.58
CA SER A 28 11.40 -1.01 -2.47
C SER A 28 9.87 -1.05 -2.40
N ALA A 29 9.22 0.12 -2.52
CA ALA A 29 7.77 0.21 -2.63
C ALA A 29 7.21 -0.56 -3.84
N SER A 30 7.99 -0.73 -4.91
CA SER A 30 7.58 -1.52 -6.08
C SER A 30 7.50 -3.03 -5.78
N VAL A 31 8.32 -3.52 -4.86
CA VAL A 31 8.43 -4.94 -4.51
C VAL A 31 7.27 -5.34 -3.62
N ASP A 32 6.55 -6.39 -4.03
CA ASP A 32 5.43 -6.95 -3.27
C ASP A 32 5.93 -7.78 -2.08
N VAL A 33 5.11 -7.84 -1.02
CA VAL A 33 5.32 -8.74 0.12
C VAL A 33 4.58 -10.04 -0.17
N HIS A 34 5.30 -11.16 -0.08
CA HIS A 34 4.75 -12.49 -0.27
C HIS A 34 4.78 -13.29 1.04
N GLY A 35 3.65 -13.91 1.35
CA GLY A 35 3.51 -14.72 2.55
C GLY A 35 2.11 -15.31 2.63
N ARG A 36 1.99 -16.50 3.22
CA ARG A 36 0.69 -17.13 3.43
C ARG A 36 -0.18 -16.23 4.30
N GLY A 37 -1.43 -15.99 3.88
CA GLY A 37 -2.39 -15.19 4.64
C GLY A 37 -2.22 -13.67 4.49
N ILE A 38 -1.24 -13.17 3.74
CA ILE A 38 -1.09 -11.72 3.48
C ILE A 38 -2.18 -11.24 2.50
N GLY A 39 -2.52 -12.05 1.50
CA GLY A 39 -3.49 -11.72 0.46
C GLY A 39 -2.89 -11.01 -0.74
N HIS A 40 -3.74 -10.71 -1.72
CA HIS A 40 -3.36 -10.02 -2.95
C HIS A 40 -3.29 -8.52 -2.71
N ARG A 41 -2.15 -7.89 -3.03
CA ARG A 41 -2.04 -6.43 -3.05
C ARG A 41 -3.00 -5.87 -4.11
N ARG A 42 -3.84 -4.92 -3.71
CA ARG A 42 -4.83 -4.28 -4.59
C ARG A 42 -4.61 -2.78 -4.72
N ILE A 43 -4.17 -2.12 -3.66
CA ILE A 43 -3.85 -0.69 -3.66
C ILE A 43 -2.56 -0.48 -2.86
N GLN A 44 -1.73 0.46 -3.31
CA GLN A 44 -0.63 1.02 -2.53
C GLN A 44 -0.70 2.54 -2.56
N LEU A 45 -0.61 3.18 -1.41
CA LEU A 45 -0.51 4.63 -1.25
C LEU A 45 0.77 4.96 -0.49
N VAL A 46 1.60 5.81 -1.06
CA VAL A 46 2.78 6.38 -0.39
C VAL A 46 2.54 7.88 -0.21
N ARG A 47 2.72 8.37 1.01
CA ARG A 47 2.80 9.80 1.33
C ARG A 47 4.17 10.08 1.95
N ARG A 48 4.93 10.98 1.32
CA ARG A 48 6.25 11.41 1.78
C ARG A 48 6.29 12.93 1.92
N PRO A 49 6.01 13.48 3.10
CA PRO A 49 6.25 14.89 3.40
C PRO A 49 7.75 15.22 3.33
N ALA A 50 8.10 16.48 3.08
CA ALA A 50 9.50 16.90 3.01
C ALA A 50 10.20 16.94 4.38
N PHE A 51 9.45 17.18 5.46
CA PHE A 51 10.00 17.46 6.80
C PHE A 51 9.50 16.50 7.89
N GLU A 52 8.74 15.46 7.54
CA GLU A 52 8.20 14.48 8.46
C GLU A 52 8.48 13.05 7.96
N GLU A 53 8.34 12.06 8.84
CA GLU A 53 8.42 10.66 8.44
C GLU A 53 7.32 10.33 7.43
N GLY A 54 7.72 9.76 6.29
CA GLY A 54 6.77 9.28 5.28
C GLY A 54 6.13 7.96 5.71
N ALA A 55 4.95 7.68 5.16
CA ALA A 55 4.24 6.43 5.37
C ALA A 55 3.78 5.84 4.05
N ALA A 56 3.72 4.52 4.02
CA ALA A 56 3.09 3.78 2.94
C ALA A 56 2.01 2.87 3.51
N TRP A 57 0.90 2.77 2.79
CA TRP A 57 -0.21 1.90 3.13
C TRP A 57 -0.50 0.97 1.96
N GLU A 58 -0.76 -0.29 2.28
CA GLU A 58 -1.19 -1.29 1.31
C GLU A 58 -2.56 -1.84 1.70
N ILE A 59 -3.48 -1.86 0.74
CA ILE A 59 -4.76 -2.57 0.88
C ILE A 59 -4.64 -3.90 0.16
N ARG A 60 -5.01 -4.97 0.87
CA ARG A 60 -4.98 -6.34 0.36
C ARG A 60 -6.33 -7.02 0.44
N GLN A 61 -6.62 -7.80 -0.60
CA GLN A 61 -7.77 -8.69 -0.65
C GLN A 61 -7.37 -10.08 -0.18
N GLN A 62 -8.13 -10.63 0.76
CA GLN A 62 -8.01 -11.97 1.32
C GLN A 62 -9.31 -12.75 1.06
N ALA A 63 -9.32 -14.04 1.39
CA ALA A 63 -10.50 -14.89 1.19
C ALA A 63 -11.72 -14.42 2.01
N GLU A 64 -11.49 -13.87 3.21
CA GLU A 64 -12.54 -13.48 4.16
C GLU A 64 -12.86 -11.98 4.12
N GLY A 65 -12.16 -11.19 3.30
CA GLY A 65 -12.37 -9.75 3.21
C GLY A 65 -11.10 -8.98 2.85
N TRP A 66 -11.06 -7.73 3.28
CA TRP A 66 -10.01 -6.77 2.95
C TRP A 66 -9.25 -6.34 4.21
N ARG A 67 -7.94 -6.16 4.09
CA ARG A 67 -7.06 -5.69 5.18
C ARG A 67 -6.13 -4.59 4.71
N ALA A 68 -5.78 -3.70 5.63
CA ALA A 68 -4.81 -2.64 5.40
C ALA A 68 -3.53 -2.89 6.22
N PHE A 69 -2.40 -2.50 5.65
CA PHE A 69 -1.08 -2.59 6.27
C PHE A 69 -0.38 -1.25 6.16
N ARG A 70 0.45 -0.92 7.16
CA ARG A 70 1.28 0.28 7.19
C ARG A 70 2.76 -0.09 7.19
N SER A 71 3.52 0.65 6.40
CA SER A 71 4.98 0.68 6.43
C SER A 71 5.46 2.11 6.64
N ARG A 72 6.67 2.28 7.17
CA ARG A 72 7.36 3.55 7.27
C ARG A 72 8.26 3.75 6.05
N VAL A 73 8.35 4.98 5.57
CA VAL A 73 9.27 5.35 4.48
C VAL A 73 10.61 5.75 5.10
N VAL A 74 11.66 4.98 4.83
CA VAL A 74 12.98 5.17 5.45
C VAL A 74 14.02 5.78 4.52
N GLY A 75 13.72 5.93 3.23
CA GLY A 75 14.64 6.55 2.28
C GLY A 75 14.27 6.29 0.82
N GLY A 76 15.30 6.32 -0.03
CA GLY A 76 15.17 6.16 -1.48
C GLY A 76 14.94 7.47 -2.22
N SER A 77 15.28 7.47 -3.51
CA SER A 77 14.96 8.55 -4.44
C SER A 77 13.52 8.38 -4.92
N TRP A 78 12.78 9.48 -5.02
CA TRP A 78 11.48 9.43 -5.66
C TRP A 78 11.63 9.06 -7.14
N PRO A 79 10.77 8.20 -7.72
CA PRO A 79 9.57 7.57 -7.15
C PRO A 79 9.79 6.23 -6.42
N ASP A 80 11.03 5.72 -6.36
CA ASP A 80 11.35 4.40 -5.79
C ASP A 80 11.80 4.48 -4.32
N VAL A 81 10.84 4.75 -3.44
CA VAL A 81 11.11 4.86 -2.00
C VAL A 81 11.36 3.49 -1.35
N ARG A 82 12.08 3.50 -0.23
CA ARG A 82 12.35 2.34 0.61
C ARG A 82 11.39 2.31 1.79
N LEU A 83 10.79 1.14 2.02
CA LEU A 83 9.80 0.86 3.05
C LEU A 83 10.37 -0.12 4.07
N VAL A 84 10.05 0.09 5.35
CA VAL A 84 10.30 -0.87 6.44
C VAL A 84 9.05 -0.98 7.31
N GLY A 85 8.88 -2.10 8.01
CA GLY A 85 7.66 -2.37 8.76
C GLY A 85 6.54 -2.87 7.85
N TYR A 86 5.59 -3.57 8.44
CA TYR A 86 4.42 -4.10 7.73
C TYR A 86 3.31 -4.43 8.73
N ASP A 87 2.84 -3.38 9.39
CA ASP A 87 1.95 -3.46 10.55
C ASP A 87 0.50 -3.52 10.07
N PRO A 88 -0.27 -4.56 10.43
CA PRO A 88 -1.69 -4.61 10.10
C PRO A 88 -2.44 -3.49 10.82
N LEU A 89 -3.46 -2.93 10.16
CA LEU A 89 -4.30 -1.88 10.72
C LEU A 89 -5.68 -2.42 11.07
N LYS A 90 -6.25 -1.97 12.19
CA LYS A 90 -7.64 -2.21 12.57
C LYS A 90 -8.56 -1.30 11.76
N VAL A 91 -8.94 -1.76 10.57
CA VAL A 91 -9.87 -1.07 9.68
C VAL A 91 -10.87 -2.07 9.13
N ASP A 92 -12.15 -1.70 9.12
CA ASP A 92 -13.20 -2.54 8.57
C ASP A 92 -12.97 -2.83 7.09
N SER A 93 -13.37 -4.03 6.67
CA SER A 93 -13.20 -4.49 5.29
C SER A 93 -13.97 -3.63 4.28
N ALA A 94 -15.15 -3.14 4.62
CA ALA A 94 -16.05 -2.46 3.68
C ALA A 94 -15.49 -1.12 3.13
N PRO A 95 -14.94 -0.21 3.96
CA PRO A 95 -14.24 0.98 3.46
C PRO A 95 -13.08 0.66 2.50
N LEU A 96 -12.30 -0.40 2.81
CA LEU A 96 -11.14 -0.79 2.02
C LEU A 96 -11.53 -1.29 0.63
N GLU A 97 -12.58 -2.11 0.56
CA GLU A 97 -13.19 -2.54 -0.70
C GLU A 97 -13.74 -1.34 -1.50
N GLY A 98 -14.40 -0.41 -0.81
CA GLY A 98 -14.94 0.80 -1.41
C GLY A 98 -13.88 1.65 -2.12
N PHE A 99 -12.68 1.77 -1.55
CA PHE A 99 -11.57 2.43 -2.23
C PHE A 99 -11.16 1.73 -3.51
N PHE A 100 -11.09 0.39 -3.51
CA PHE A 100 -10.73 -0.37 -4.70
C PHE A 100 -11.76 -0.22 -5.81
N ILE A 101 -13.05 -0.36 -5.49
CA ILE A 101 -14.15 -0.18 -6.45
C ILE A 101 -14.10 1.23 -7.06
N ARG A 102 -13.91 2.26 -6.23
CA ARG A 102 -13.82 3.65 -6.71
C ARG A 102 -12.60 3.88 -7.59
N LEU A 103 -11.43 3.35 -7.22
CA LEU A 103 -10.22 3.48 -8.04
C LEU A 103 -10.35 2.76 -9.38
N ALA A 104 -10.93 1.56 -9.39
CA ALA A 104 -11.17 0.79 -10.60
C ALA A 104 -12.18 1.47 -11.54
N ALA A 105 -13.09 2.28 -11.00
CA ALA A 105 -14.06 3.05 -11.79
C ALA A 105 -13.48 4.37 -12.36
N LEU A 106 -12.29 4.80 -11.93
CA LEU A 106 -11.68 6.01 -12.46
C LEU A 106 -11.20 5.78 -13.90
N SER A 107 -11.50 6.74 -14.76
CA SER A 107 -10.91 6.86 -16.08
C SER A 107 -10.23 8.21 -16.18
N VAL A 108 -9.06 8.22 -16.83
CA VAL A 108 -8.29 9.45 -17.02
C VAL A 108 -7.84 9.53 -18.47
N PRO A 109 -7.99 10.71 -19.11
CA PRO A 109 -7.51 10.90 -20.46
C PRO A 109 -5.97 10.84 -20.49
N VAL A 110 -5.42 10.12 -21.47
CA VAL A 110 -3.99 10.15 -21.77
C VAL A 110 -3.70 11.48 -22.48
N SER A 111 -3.42 12.52 -21.69
CA SER A 111 -3.11 13.87 -22.15
C SER A 111 -1.78 14.33 -21.55
N PRO A 112 -1.08 15.30 -22.17
CA PRO A 112 0.16 15.83 -21.60
C PRO A 112 -0.06 16.29 -20.16
N LEU A 113 0.79 15.80 -19.26
CA LEU A 113 0.74 16.18 -17.86
C LEU A 113 1.33 17.58 -17.70
N ASN A 114 0.57 18.47 -17.07
CA ASN A 114 0.96 19.84 -16.74
C ASN A 114 1.22 19.99 -15.24
N GLY A 115 1.91 19.01 -14.66
CA GLY A 115 2.22 18.96 -13.22
C GLY A 115 2.92 20.23 -12.74
N ARG A 116 2.65 20.62 -11.50
CA ARG A 116 3.28 21.77 -10.85
C ARG A 116 4.28 21.29 -9.80
N ALA A 117 5.31 22.10 -9.56
CA ALA A 117 6.15 21.93 -8.39
C ALA A 117 5.31 22.12 -7.12
N GLY A 118 5.36 21.17 -6.19
CA GLY A 118 4.71 21.32 -4.89
C GLY A 118 5.49 22.29 -4.00
N VAL A 119 4.79 23.16 -3.30
CA VAL A 119 5.36 24.20 -2.43
C VAL A 119 5.67 23.64 -1.05
N ASP A 120 4.85 22.69 -0.57
CA ASP A 120 5.02 22.03 0.74
C ASP A 120 6.04 20.87 0.71
N GLY A 121 6.42 20.43 -0.49
CA GLY A 121 7.34 19.32 -0.72
C GLY A 121 6.75 17.93 -0.41
N THR A 122 5.44 17.80 -0.22
CA THR A 122 4.80 16.50 0.00
C THR A 122 4.65 15.75 -1.32
N SER A 123 5.21 14.55 -1.40
CA SER A 123 5.05 13.66 -2.55
C SER A 123 4.03 12.56 -2.26
N PHE A 124 3.15 12.31 -3.22
CA PHE A 124 2.15 11.25 -3.18
C PHE A 124 2.35 10.30 -4.34
N GLN A 125 2.18 9.01 -4.07
CA GLN A 125 2.14 7.97 -5.08
C GLN A 125 0.99 7.02 -4.78
N LEU A 126 0.16 6.77 -5.78
CA LEU A 126 -0.96 5.86 -5.69
C LEU A 126 -0.84 4.83 -6.81
N ALA A 127 -0.99 3.57 -6.44
CA ALA A 127 -0.97 2.46 -7.37
C ALA A 127 -2.16 1.53 -7.11
N ALA A 128 -2.70 0.95 -8.17
CA ALA A 128 -3.67 -0.12 -8.09
C ALA A 128 -3.18 -1.34 -8.86
N PHE A 129 -3.56 -2.52 -8.39
CA PHE A 129 -3.09 -3.81 -8.87
C PHE A 129 -4.28 -4.76 -9.06
N ASP A 130 -4.38 -5.33 -10.25
CA ASP A 130 -5.26 -6.43 -10.56
C ASP A 130 -4.53 -7.53 -11.33
N LEU A 131 -4.03 -8.52 -10.58
CA LEU A 131 -3.23 -9.63 -11.09
C LEU A 131 -2.03 -9.13 -11.93
N PHE A 132 -2.10 -9.27 -13.26
CA PHE A 132 -1.05 -8.86 -14.20
C PHE A 132 -1.25 -7.45 -14.76
N CYS A 133 -2.23 -6.70 -14.26
CA CYS A 133 -2.51 -5.34 -14.66
C CYS A 133 -2.24 -4.40 -13.48
N GLU A 134 -1.37 -3.41 -13.68
CA GLU A 134 -1.09 -2.40 -12.68
C GLU A 134 -0.95 -1.03 -13.31
N TRP A 135 -1.24 0.00 -12.52
CA TRP A 135 -0.90 1.37 -12.85
C TRP A 135 -0.40 2.09 -11.60
N ARG A 136 0.40 3.12 -11.81
CA ARG A 136 0.96 3.96 -10.76
C ARG A 136 0.99 5.41 -11.23
N VAL A 137 0.45 6.29 -10.39
CA VAL A 137 0.54 7.73 -10.58
C VAL A 137 1.30 8.35 -9.41
N SER A 138 1.98 9.47 -9.66
CA SER A 138 2.72 10.20 -8.64
C SER A 138 2.59 11.69 -8.89
N TRP A 139 2.43 12.46 -7.83
CA TRP A 139 2.32 13.90 -7.89
C TRP A 139 2.92 14.53 -6.64
N TRP A 140 3.13 15.84 -6.70
CA TRP A 140 3.49 16.65 -5.55
C TRP A 140 2.28 17.43 -5.09
N GLU A 141 2.05 17.52 -3.79
CA GLU A 141 1.00 18.32 -3.14
C GLU A 141 -0.40 18.04 -3.72
N GLU A 142 -0.79 18.77 -4.76
CA GLU A 142 -2.03 18.60 -5.49
C GLU A 142 -1.84 17.78 -6.78
N PRO A 143 -2.76 16.83 -7.07
CA PRO A 143 -2.71 16.13 -8.33
C PRO A 143 -3.05 17.11 -9.49
N PRO A 144 -2.61 16.81 -10.72
CA PRO A 144 -3.16 17.47 -11.90
C PRO A 144 -4.70 17.43 -11.90
N PRO A 145 -5.41 18.44 -12.45
CA PRO A 145 -6.88 18.50 -12.39
C PRO A 145 -7.58 17.24 -12.93
N GLN A 146 -7.05 16.65 -13.99
CA GLN A 146 -7.55 15.39 -14.57
C GLN A 146 -7.40 14.17 -13.64
N TRP A 147 -6.61 14.29 -12.57
CA TRP A 147 -6.34 13.27 -11.55
C TRP A 147 -7.02 13.59 -10.21
N GLU A 148 -7.94 14.57 -10.16
CA GLU A 148 -8.64 14.96 -8.93
C GLU A 148 -9.26 13.74 -8.21
N GLY A 149 -9.81 12.78 -8.97
CA GLY A 149 -10.35 11.53 -8.42
C GLY A 149 -9.31 10.71 -7.65
N PHE A 150 -8.08 10.62 -8.14
CA PHE A 150 -6.98 9.94 -7.44
C PHE A 150 -6.58 10.69 -6.17
N GLY A 151 -6.43 12.02 -6.25
CA GLY A 151 -6.09 12.83 -5.08
C GLY A 151 -7.14 12.75 -3.98
N ARG A 152 -8.42 12.83 -4.34
CA ARG A 152 -9.53 12.72 -3.37
C ARG A 152 -9.49 11.37 -2.64
N ILE A 153 -9.33 10.27 -3.37
CA ILE A 153 -9.22 8.94 -2.77
C ILE A 153 -7.97 8.83 -1.90
N ALA A 154 -6.82 9.34 -2.35
CA ALA A 154 -5.60 9.33 -1.55
C ALA A 154 -5.76 10.12 -0.24
N THR A 155 -6.39 11.30 -0.27
CA THR A 155 -6.65 12.10 0.93
C THR A 155 -7.60 11.40 1.90
N GLU A 156 -8.67 10.79 1.41
CA GLU A 156 -9.59 10.00 2.23
C GLU A 156 -8.89 8.80 2.88
N MET A 157 -8.03 8.09 2.11
CA MET A 157 -7.21 7.00 2.64
C MET A 157 -6.25 7.48 3.73
N VAL A 158 -5.54 8.60 3.52
CA VAL A 158 -4.65 9.18 4.55
C VAL A 158 -5.44 9.52 5.81
N ALA A 159 -6.61 10.15 5.68
CA ALA A 159 -7.45 10.51 6.82
C ALA A 159 -7.91 9.27 7.61
N LEU A 160 -8.34 8.22 6.90
CA LEU A 160 -8.72 6.96 7.52
C LEU A 160 -7.53 6.32 8.25
N PHE A 161 -6.38 6.20 7.58
CA PHE A 161 -5.24 5.48 8.13
C PHE A 161 -4.44 6.24 9.18
N ALA A 162 -4.50 7.58 9.19
CA ALA A 162 -3.87 8.39 10.22
C ALA A 162 -4.49 8.16 11.61
N THR A 163 -5.76 7.73 11.65
CA THR A 163 -6.50 7.45 12.90
C THR A 163 -6.62 5.96 13.21
N ALA A 164 -6.19 5.07 12.29
CA ALA A 164 -6.28 3.63 12.46
C ALA A 164 -5.23 3.12 13.45
N GLU A 165 -5.68 2.27 14.38
CA GLU A 165 -4.78 1.57 15.30
C GLU A 165 -4.05 0.42 14.60
N ILE A 166 -2.86 0.07 15.10
CA ILE A 166 -2.17 -1.16 14.72
C ILE A 166 -2.94 -2.36 15.34
N ASP A 167 -3.18 -3.40 14.54
CA ASP A 167 -3.75 -4.65 15.01
C ASP A 167 -2.64 -5.53 15.61
N CYS A 168 -2.61 -5.62 16.94
CA CYS A 168 -1.60 -6.40 17.67
C CYS A 168 -1.93 -7.90 17.78
N ASN A 169 -2.99 -8.37 17.12
CA ASN A 169 -3.47 -9.75 17.19
C ASN A 169 -2.78 -10.68 16.18
#